data_AF-Q53L48-F1
#
_entry.id   AF-Q53L48-F1
#
_cell.length_a   1.000
_cell.length_b   1.000
_cell.length_c   1.000
_cell.angle_alpha   90.00
_cell.angle_beta   90.00
_cell.angle_gamma   90.00
#
_symmetry.space_group_name_H-M   'P 1'
#
loop_
_entity.id
_entity.type
_entity.pdbx_description
1 polymer ?
#
loop_
_entity_poly.entity_id
_entity_poly.type
_entity_poly.pdbx_seq_one_letter_code
_entity_poly.pdbx_strand_id
1 'polypeptide(L)'
;MKIKLDFHMIKGDGDSSYAKNSSTQGKAILSTKPMVEKATKEICMDLQPRSMVVADLGCSSGANTLLFISEVIAIISEETPANNNNRECPMEVQFFLNDLPNNDLNHNFQLLEQFKQSIVRDCARRGLQHPPYYVAGVPGSFYTRLFPCNSVHIFHSSFSLMWLSQVPDLLGSSMNKGNIYRSCGEGEAGLFQPTNVRPFCG
;
A
#
# COMPACT_ATOMS: atom_id res chain seq x y z
N MET A 1 21.23 -14.91 0.78
CA MET A 1 20.18 -13.95 1.22
C MET A 1 18.82 -14.58 0.93
N LYS A 2 17.98 -14.74 1.95
CA LYS A 2 16.59 -15.16 1.80
C LYS A 2 15.75 -13.89 1.78
N ILE A 3 15.37 -13.41 0.59
CA ILE A 3 14.67 -12.11 0.42
C ILE A 3 13.46 -12.00 1.36
N LYS A 4 12.63 -13.05 1.47
CA LYS A 4 11.43 -13.06 2.32
C LYS A 4 11.69 -12.82 3.83
N LEU A 5 12.92 -13.02 4.30
CA LEU A 5 13.31 -12.87 5.70
C LEU A 5 14.26 -11.69 5.89
N ASP A 6 15.24 -11.54 5.01
CA ASP A 6 16.34 -10.59 5.20
C ASP A 6 16.03 -9.21 4.62
N PHE A 7 15.10 -9.11 3.67
CA PHE A 7 14.77 -7.85 3.02
C PHE A 7 13.75 -7.06 3.81
N HIS A 8 14.13 -5.86 4.23
CA HIS A 8 13.22 -4.87 4.81
C HIS A 8 13.85 -3.47 4.67
N MET A 9 13.01 -2.44 4.75
CA MET A 9 13.50 -1.06 4.85
C MET A 9 14.13 -0.80 6.23
N ILE A 10 15.04 0.18 6.32
CA ILE A 10 15.70 0.52 7.60
C ILE A 10 14.62 0.96 8.60
N LYS A 11 14.55 0.23 9.73
CA LYS A 11 13.52 0.35 10.77
C LYS A 11 13.69 1.61 11.63
N GLY A 12 12.67 1.90 12.43
CA GLY A 12 12.66 2.98 13.41
C GLY A 12 12.53 4.38 12.80
N ASP A 13 12.92 5.38 13.58
CA ASP A 13 12.75 6.81 13.32
C ASP A 13 14.08 7.61 13.40
N GLY A 14 15.21 6.90 13.41
CA GLY A 14 16.55 7.51 13.35
C GLY A 14 16.83 8.19 11.99
N ASP A 15 17.88 8.98 11.90
CA ASP A 15 18.16 9.81 10.70
C ASP A 15 18.46 9.00 9.44
N SER A 16 18.85 7.73 9.57
CA SER A 16 19.01 6.79 8.46
C SER A 16 17.78 5.92 8.19
N SER A 17 16.72 6.06 9.00
CA SER A 17 15.49 5.27 8.86
C SER A 17 14.78 5.57 7.54
N TYR A 18 14.03 4.59 7.05
CA TYR A 18 13.17 4.81 5.89
C TYR A 18 12.07 5.84 6.17
N ALA A 19 11.54 5.88 7.39
CA ALA A 19 10.51 6.84 7.79
C ALA A 19 10.95 8.31 7.56
N LYS A 20 12.24 8.63 7.77
CA LYS A 20 12.80 9.97 7.52
C LYS A 20 13.33 10.21 6.10
N ASN A 21 13.57 9.15 5.31
CA ASN A 21 14.26 9.23 4.02
C ASN A 21 13.40 8.78 2.82
N SER A 22 12.08 8.74 2.97
CA SER A 22 11.15 8.21 1.95
C SER A 22 10.28 9.28 1.27
N SER A 23 10.79 10.52 1.20
CA SER A 23 10.04 11.66 0.65
C SER A 23 9.72 11.52 -0.85
N THR A 24 10.58 10.86 -1.62
CA THR A 24 10.34 10.57 -3.04
C THR A 24 9.16 9.63 -3.22
N GLN A 25 9.08 8.57 -2.40
CA GLN A 25 7.97 7.62 -2.40
C GLN A 25 6.68 8.29 -1.95
N GLY A 26 6.74 9.17 -0.95
CA GLY A 26 5.60 10.00 -0.53
C GLY A 26 5.08 10.90 -1.66
N LYS A 27 5.96 11.56 -2.42
CA LYS A 27 5.58 12.35 -3.61
C LYS A 27 4.91 11.50 -4.69
N ALA A 28 5.39 10.27 -4.88
CA ALA A 28 4.78 9.36 -5.86
C ALA A 28 3.35 8.97 -5.46
N ILE A 29 3.09 8.70 -4.17
CA ILE A 29 1.74 8.46 -3.65
C ILE A 29 0.83 9.67 -3.94
N LEU A 30 1.29 10.89 -3.67
CA LEU A 30 0.53 12.10 -3.98
C LEU A 30 0.26 12.27 -5.49
N SER A 31 1.26 11.98 -6.33
CA SER A 31 1.11 12.11 -7.78
C SER A 31 0.12 11.11 -8.38
N THR A 32 -0.08 9.96 -7.71
CA THR A 32 -1.00 8.89 -8.14
C THR A 32 -2.39 9.01 -7.50
N LYS A 33 -2.60 10.02 -6.63
CA LYS A 33 -3.90 10.33 -6.02
C LYS A 33 -5.09 10.30 -7.01
N PRO A 34 -5.02 10.89 -8.21
CA PRO A 34 -6.16 10.85 -9.14
C PRO A 34 -6.58 9.44 -9.55
N MET A 35 -5.64 8.48 -9.59
CA MET A 35 -5.95 7.08 -9.89
C MET A 35 -6.67 6.42 -8.71
N VAL A 36 -6.21 6.68 -7.48
CA VAL A 36 -6.85 6.19 -6.25
C VAL A 36 -8.25 6.76 -6.11
N GLU A 37 -8.42 8.06 -6.38
CA GLU A 37 -9.71 8.74 -6.38
C GLU A 37 -10.67 8.10 -7.37
N LYS A 38 -10.25 7.93 -8.62
CA LYS A 38 -11.08 7.31 -9.65
C LYS A 38 -11.51 5.89 -9.25
N ALA A 39 -10.57 5.03 -8.85
CA ALA A 39 -10.87 3.65 -8.46
C ALA A 39 -11.81 3.56 -7.25
N THR A 40 -11.62 4.44 -6.27
CA THR A 40 -12.47 4.48 -5.06
C THR A 40 -13.90 4.91 -5.41
N LYS A 41 -14.06 5.94 -6.26
CA LYS A 41 -15.37 6.41 -6.71
C LYS A 41 -16.12 5.35 -7.52
N GLU A 42 -15.44 4.69 -8.46
CA GLU A 42 -16.02 3.60 -9.26
C GLU A 42 -16.57 2.48 -8.36
N ILE A 43 -15.79 2.03 -7.36
CA ILE A 43 -16.25 1.01 -6.40
C ILE A 43 -17.44 1.50 -5.57
N CYS A 44 -17.40 2.74 -5.08
CA CYS A 44 -18.50 3.32 -4.32
C CYS A 44 -19.80 3.39 -5.15
N MET A 45 -19.71 3.74 -6.42
CA MET A 45 -20.86 3.86 -7.33
C MET A 45 -21.41 2.50 -7.77
N ASP A 46 -20.53 1.58 -8.17
CA ASP A 46 -20.91 0.32 -8.80
C ASP A 46 -21.32 -0.74 -7.78
N LEU A 47 -20.57 -0.87 -6.68
CA LEU A 47 -20.80 -1.93 -5.68
C LEU A 47 -21.62 -1.45 -4.49
N GLN A 48 -21.62 -0.14 -4.21
CA GLN A 48 -22.27 0.47 -3.05
C GLN A 48 -22.11 -0.34 -1.75
N PRO A 49 -20.88 -0.76 -1.40
CA PRO A 49 -20.69 -1.75 -0.36
C PRO A 49 -21.07 -1.19 1.01
N ARG A 50 -21.51 -2.08 1.92
CA ARG A 50 -21.65 -1.74 3.35
C ARG A 50 -20.28 -1.64 4.04
N SER A 51 -19.31 -2.43 3.57
CA SER A 51 -17.93 -2.44 4.07
C SER A 51 -16.96 -2.50 2.88
N MET A 52 -16.00 -1.59 2.86
CA MET A 52 -14.92 -1.56 1.89
C MET A 52 -13.63 -2.11 2.49
N VAL A 53 -12.96 -3.00 1.77
CA VAL A 53 -11.69 -3.59 2.17
C VAL A 53 -10.59 -3.12 1.22
N VAL A 54 -9.56 -2.49 1.78
CA VAL A 54 -8.44 -1.89 1.06
C VAL A 54 -7.14 -2.49 1.59
N ALA A 55 -6.24 -2.90 0.71
CA ALA A 55 -4.94 -3.46 1.09
C ALA A 55 -3.80 -2.67 0.46
N ASP A 56 -2.82 -2.27 1.28
CA ASP A 56 -1.56 -1.66 0.85
C ASP A 56 -0.45 -2.72 0.88
N LEU A 57 0.05 -3.10 -0.30
CA LEU A 57 1.02 -4.18 -0.49
C LEU A 57 2.45 -3.63 -0.55
N GLY A 58 3.27 -4.00 0.43
CA GLY A 58 4.60 -3.43 0.64
C GLY A 58 4.53 -2.03 1.25
N CYS A 59 3.77 -1.90 2.33
CA CYS A 59 3.49 -0.64 3.02
C CYS A 59 4.73 0.00 3.68
N SER A 60 5.81 -0.76 3.88
CA SER A 60 7.02 -0.35 4.61
C SER A 60 6.68 0.18 6.02
N SER A 61 7.52 1.06 6.57
CA SER A 61 7.31 1.75 7.84
C SER A 61 7.31 3.28 7.67
N GLY A 62 6.45 3.99 8.39
CA GLY A 62 6.41 5.45 8.41
C GLY A 62 5.13 6.05 7.79
N ALA A 63 5.17 7.36 7.51
CA ALA A 63 3.98 8.13 7.18
C ALA A 63 3.37 7.87 5.79
N ASN A 64 4.09 7.24 4.87
CA ASN A 64 3.66 7.07 3.48
C ASN A 64 2.39 6.20 3.36
N THR A 65 2.31 5.09 4.08
CA THR A 65 1.10 4.24 4.06
C THR A 65 -0.10 4.96 4.71
N LEU A 66 0.16 5.75 5.74
CA LEU A 66 -0.87 6.57 6.39
C LEU A 66 -1.37 7.66 5.45
N LEU A 67 -0.49 8.29 4.68
CA LEU A 67 -0.88 9.26 3.65
C LEU A 67 -1.86 8.64 2.65
N PHE A 68 -1.57 7.44 2.15
CA PHE A 68 -2.51 6.71 1.28
C PHE A 68 -3.87 6.45 1.97
N ILE A 69 -3.86 6.00 3.23
CA ILE A 69 -5.09 5.80 4.02
C ILE A 69 -5.91 7.10 4.12
N SER A 70 -5.27 8.24 4.40
CA SER A 70 -5.99 9.53 4.52
C SER A 70 -6.65 9.94 3.22
N GLU A 71 -5.99 9.69 2.07
CA GLU A 71 -6.56 10.02 0.78
C GLU A 71 -7.82 9.19 0.51
N VAL A 72 -7.76 7.87 0.74
CA VAL A 72 -8.94 7.00 0.57
C VAL A 72 -10.09 7.42 1.49
N ILE A 73 -9.79 7.71 2.76
CA ILE A 73 -10.81 8.19 3.71
C ILE A 73 -11.41 9.51 3.26
N ALA A 74 -10.60 10.46 2.81
CA ALA A 74 -11.07 11.76 2.32
C ALA A 74 -12.02 11.58 1.13
N ILE A 75 -11.64 10.77 0.14
CA ILE A 75 -12.45 10.48 -1.04
C ILE A 75 -13.81 9.88 -0.61
N ILE A 76 -13.80 8.87 0.26
CA ILE A 76 -15.04 8.24 0.75
C ILE A 76 -15.93 9.22 1.50
N SER A 77 -15.32 10.12 2.29
CA SER A 77 -16.04 11.13 3.08
C SER A 77 -16.72 12.16 2.18
N GLU A 78 -16.11 12.48 1.03
CA GLU A 78 -16.71 13.38 0.02
C GLU A 78 -17.89 12.71 -0.71
N GLU A 79 -17.79 11.41 -0.99
CA GLU A 79 -18.84 10.64 -1.66
C GLU A 79 -20.02 10.28 -0.74
N THR A 80 -19.89 10.46 0.58
CA THR A 80 -20.93 10.15 1.56
C THR A 80 -21.37 11.42 2.31
N PRO A 81 -22.26 12.25 1.75
CA PRO A 81 -22.69 13.48 2.40
C PRO A 81 -23.40 13.21 3.73
N ALA A 82 -23.17 14.07 4.73
CA ALA A 82 -23.80 14.01 6.05
C ALA A 82 -25.35 14.04 6.02
N ASN A 83 -25.96 14.48 4.92
CA ASN A 83 -27.40 14.55 4.73
C ASN A 83 -28.03 13.31 4.07
N ASN A 84 -27.25 12.26 3.80
CA ASN A 84 -27.77 11.02 3.22
C ASN A 84 -28.46 10.16 4.31
N ASN A 85 -29.55 10.70 4.89
CA ASN A 85 -30.38 10.10 5.94
C ASN A 85 -31.07 8.78 5.53
N ASN A 86 -30.88 8.31 4.30
CA ASN A 86 -31.47 7.07 3.79
C ASN A 86 -30.62 5.82 4.08
N ARG A 87 -29.39 5.95 4.60
CA ARG A 87 -28.61 4.80 5.05
C ARG A 87 -28.71 4.68 6.57
N GLU A 88 -29.29 3.57 7.03
CA GLU A 88 -29.37 3.24 8.46
C GLU A 88 -27.98 3.10 9.12
N CYS A 89 -26.93 2.82 8.34
CA CYS A 89 -25.54 2.71 8.82
C CYS A 89 -24.53 3.34 7.86
N PRO A 90 -23.49 4.03 8.36
CA PRO A 90 -22.39 4.52 7.53
C PRO A 90 -21.58 3.35 6.95
N MET A 91 -20.97 3.54 5.77
CA MET A 91 -20.05 2.56 5.20
C MET A 91 -18.81 2.44 6.09
N GLU A 92 -18.37 1.21 6.36
CA GLU A 92 -17.15 0.94 7.13
C GLU A 92 -15.97 0.66 6.20
N VAL A 93 -14.74 0.98 6.63
CA VAL A 93 -13.53 0.75 5.83
C VAL A 93 -12.50 -0.06 6.61
N GLN A 94 -12.10 -1.23 6.09
CA GLN A 94 -11.02 -2.04 6.63
C GLN A 94 -9.76 -1.89 5.78
N PHE A 95 -8.70 -1.36 6.36
CA PHE A 95 -7.38 -1.28 5.78
C PHE A 95 -6.51 -2.47 6.23
N PHE A 96 -5.80 -3.08 5.30
CA PHE A 96 -4.77 -4.07 5.55
C PHE A 96 -3.40 -3.55 5.12
N LEU A 97 -2.48 -3.46 6.06
CA LEU A 97 -1.09 -3.08 5.83
C LEU A 97 -0.26 -4.35 5.67
N ASN A 98 0.13 -4.66 4.44
CA ASN A 98 0.97 -5.82 4.14
C ASN A 98 2.43 -5.41 3.97
N ASP A 99 3.32 -6.19 4.60
CA ASP A 99 4.74 -6.20 4.28
C ASP A 99 5.36 -7.54 4.70
N LEU A 100 6.65 -7.75 4.44
CA LEU A 100 7.37 -8.91 4.90
C LEU A 100 7.39 -8.97 6.45
N PRO A 101 7.45 -10.18 7.05
CA PRO A 101 7.34 -10.34 8.51
C PRO A 101 8.36 -9.54 9.33
N ASN A 102 9.53 -9.26 8.75
CA ASN A 102 10.58 -8.51 9.42
C ASN A 102 10.48 -6.99 9.22
N ASN A 103 9.44 -6.47 8.57
CA ASN A 103 9.19 -5.03 8.50
C ASN A 103 8.78 -4.43 9.87
N ASP A 104 8.93 -3.12 10.04
CA ASP A 104 8.59 -2.41 11.28
C ASP A 104 7.12 -1.92 11.29
N LEU A 105 6.18 -2.87 11.32
CA LEU A 105 4.75 -2.56 11.42
C LEU A 105 4.38 -1.91 12.77
N ASN A 106 5.16 -2.17 13.83
CA ASN A 106 4.95 -1.55 15.13
C ASN A 106 5.06 -0.02 15.04
N HIS A 107 6.01 0.49 14.27
CA HIS A 107 6.13 1.92 14.04
C HIS A 107 4.89 2.49 13.34
N ASN A 108 4.31 1.79 12.36
CA ASN A 108 3.05 2.20 11.72
C ASN A 108 1.89 2.27 12.73
N PHE A 109 1.78 1.28 13.62
CA PHE A 109 0.73 1.26 14.65
C PHE A 109 0.90 2.37 15.70
N GLN A 110 2.13 2.74 16.04
CA GLN A 110 2.41 3.89 16.91
C GLN A 110 2.00 5.22 16.25
N LEU A 111 2.29 5.39 14.97
CA LEU A 111 1.91 6.59 14.20
C LEU A 111 0.40 6.68 13.94
N LEU A 112 -0.28 5.52 13.85
CA LEU A 112 -1.71 5.45 13.56
C LEU A 112 -2.54 6.27 14.55
N GLU A 113 -2.23 6.26 15.84
CA GLU A 113 -3.01 7.02 16.85
C GLU A 113 -2.94 8.54 16.64
N GLN A 114 -1.75 9.07 16.34
CA GLN A 114 -1.58 10.49 16.01
C GLN A 114 -2.29 10.84 14.69
N PHE A 115 -2.25 9.90 13.75
CA PHE A 115 -2.86 10.04 12.45
C PHE A 115 -4.39 10.04 12.50
N LYS A 116 -5.02 9.21 13.35
CA LYS A 116 -6.48 9.22 13.57
C LYS A 116 -6.97 10.62 13.94
N GLN A 117 -6.29 11.29 14.87
CA GLN A 117 -6.62 12.65 15.28
C GLN A 117 -6.44 13.68 14.15
N SER A 118 -5.50 13.45 13.23
CA SER A 118 -5.31 14.28 12.04
C SER A 118 -6.51 14.17 11.10
N ILE A 119 -6.98 12.95 10.81
CA ILE A 119 -8.15 12.71 9.96
C ILE A 119 -9.39 13.39 10.53
N VAL A 120 -9.67 13.21 11.83
CA VAL A 120 -10.85 13.83 12.48
C VAL A 120 -10.82 15.34 12.30
N ARG A 121 -9.67 15.97 12.56
CA ARG A 121 -9.50 17.42 12.40
C ARG A 121 -9.64 17.86 10.95
N ASP A 122 -9.09 17.11 10.02
CA ASP A 122 -9.19 17.44 8.60
C ASP A 122 -10.63 17.38 8.09
N CYS A 123 -11.34 16.29 8.41
CA CYS A 123 -12.74 16.12 8.04
C CYS A 123 -13.61 17.21 8.67
N ALA A 124 -13.43 17.50 9.96
CA ALA A 124 -14.16 18.57 10.65
C ALA A 124 -13.95 19.95 10.01
N ARG A 125 -12.70 20.29 9.63
CA ARG A 125 -12.41 21.56 8.93
C ARG A 125 -13.11 21.67 7.58
N ARG A 126 -13.36 20.53 6.93
CA ARG A 126 -14.00 20.44 5.61
C ARG A 126 -15.51 20.24 5.69
N GLY A 127 -16.09 20.17 6.90
CA GLY A 127 -17.51 19.85 7.11
C GLY A 127 -17.88 18.42 6.69
N LEU A 128 -16.91 17.52 6.64
CA LEU A 128 -17.08 16.12 6.26
C LEU A 128 -17.13 15.22 7.50
N GLN A 129 -17.82 14.10 7.37
CA GLN A 129 -17.77 13.01 8.34
C GLN A 129 -16.99 11.85 7.75
N HIS A 130 -15.93 11.42 8.44
CA HIS A 130 -15.20 10.23 8.00
C HIS A 130 -16.00 8.96 8.33
N PRO A 131 -15.90 7.91 7.48
CA PRO A 131 -16.45 6.60 7.82
C PRO A 131 -15.76 6.02 9.07
N PRO A 132 -16.39 5.09 9.80
CA PRO A 132 -15.67 4.20 10.70
C PRO A 132 -14.61 3.43 9.90
N TYR A 133 -13.38 3.35 10.43
CA TYR A 133 -12.31 2.61 9.78
C TYR A 133 -11.45 1.83 10.77
N TYR A 134 -10.88 0.74 10.25
CA TYR A 134 -10.09 -0.23 10.98
C TYR A 134 -8.80 -0.48 10.23
N VAL A 135 -7.70 -0.71 10.94
CA VAL A 135 -6.39 -0.97 10.34
C VAL A 135 -5.82 -2.23 10.96
N ALA A 136 -5.39 -3.18 10.12
CA ALA A 136 -4.77 -4.42 10.54
C ALA A 136 -3.49 -4.68 9.75
N GLY A 137 -2.50 -5.32 10.37
CA GLY A 137 -1.28 -5.76 9.70
C GLY A 137 -1.41 -7.17 9.14
N VAL A 138 -0.85 -7.43 7.96
CA VAL A 138 -0.81 -8.75 7.32
C VAL A 138 0.64 -9.07 6.95
N PRO A 139 1.40 -9.74 7.83
CA PRO A 139 2.79 -10.09 7.53
C PRO A 139 2.85 -11.22 6.50
N GLY A 140 3.62 -11.03 5.42
CA GLY A 140 3.79 -12.03 4.39
C GLY A 140 4.23 -11.45 3.05
N SER A 141 4.77 -12.31 2.20
CA SER A 141 5.12 -11.91 0.83
C SER A 141 3.86 -11.81 -0.03
N PHE A 142 3.64 -10.67 -0.69
CA PHE A 142 2.57 -10.51 -1.68
C PHE A 142 2.75 -11.36 -2.95
N TYR A 143 3.88 -12.07 -3.10
CA TYR A 143 4.04 -13.14 -4.11
C TYR A 143 3.38 -14.45 -3.69
N THR A 144 2.69 -14.47 -2.55
CA THR A 144 1.93 -15.60 -2.04
C THR A 144 0.52 -15.13 -1.68
N ARG A 145 -0.40 -16.07 -1.44
CA ARG A 145 -1.77 -15.73 -1.06
C ARG A 145 -1.78 -15.08 0.33
N LEU A 146 -2.24 -13.83 0.39
CA LEU A 146 -2.41 -13.07 1.64
C LEU A 146 -3.87 -13.03 2.11
N PHE A 147 -4.81 -13.08 1.17
CA PHE A 147 -6.24 -12.90 1.42
C PHE A 147 -7.07 -14.06 0.84
N PRO A 148 -8.25 -14.36 1.43
CA PRO A 148 -9.26 -15.18 0.78
C PRO A 148 -9.65 -14.65 -0.60
N CYS A 149 -10.28 -15.48 -1.42
CA CYS A 149 -10.83 -15.01 -2.69
C CYS A 149 -11.96 -13.99 -2.42
N ASN A 150 -12.05 -12.97 -3.28
CA ASN A 150 -13.14 -11.99 -3.30
C ASN A 150 -13.33 -11.22 -1.97
N SER A 151 -12.25 -11.03 -1.22
CA SER A 151 -12.30 -10.36 0.09
C SER A 151 -11.70 -8.95 0.11
N VAL A 152 -11.11 -8.49 -0.99
CA VAL A 152 -10.45 -7.16 -1.09
C VAL A 152 -11.04 -6.41 -2.27
N HIS A 153 -11.40 -5.15 -2.05
CA HIS A 153 -11.99 -4.28 -3.08
C HIS A 153 -10.91 -3.49 -3.80
N ILE A 154 -9.91 -2.98 -3.06
CA ILE A 154 -8.79 -2.20 -3.61
C ILE A 154 -7.46 -2.79 -3.15
N PHE A 155 -6.58 -3.07 -4.10
CA PHE A 155 -5.17 -3.26 -3.85
C PHE A 155 -4.40 -2.02 -4.29
N HIS A 156 -3.59 -1.47 -3.37
CA HIS A 156 -2.62 -0.44 -3.64
C HIS A 156 -1.21 -1.01 -3.45
N SER A 157 -0.27 -0.55 -4.27
CA SER A 157 1.13 -0.93 -4.18
C SER A 157 1.97 0.17 -4.81
N SER A 158 2.83 0.80 -4.00
CA SER A 158 3.71 1.88 -4.44
C SER A 158 5.14 1.57 -4.00
N PHE A 159 6.08 1.63 -4.93
CA PHE A 159 7.50 1.35 -4.68
C PHE A 159 7.81 -0.03 -4.06
N SER A 160 6.98 -1.04 -4.32
CA SER A 160 7.21 -2.40 -3.81
C SER A 160 7.29 -3.50 -4.89
N LEU A 161 6.60 -3.37 -6.04
CA LEU A 161 6.59 -4.41 -7.09
C LEU A 161 7.92 -4.64 -7.82
N MET A 162 8.87 -3.71 -7.73
CA MET A 162 10.21 -3.90 -8.31
C MET A 162 11.07 -4.91 -7.54
N TRP A 163 10.71 -5.22 -6.29
CA TRP A 163 11.47 -6.16 -5.47
C TRP A 163 11.13 -7.60 -5.86
N LEU A 164 12.09 -8.29 -6.48
CA LEU A 164 11.91 -9.68 -6.91
C LEU A 164 11.81 -10.65 -5.71
N SER A 165 11.13 -11.77 -5.89
CA SER A 165 11.00 -12.83 -4.87
C SER A 165 12.31 -13.58 -4.61
N GLN A 166 13.20 -13.60 -5.61
CA GLN A 166 14.54 -14.20 -5.58
C GLN A 166 15.46 -13.49 -6.56
N VAL A 167 16.77 -13.70 -6.41
CA VAL A 167 17.75 -13.29 -7.43
C VAL A 167 17.55 -14.17 -8.68
N PRO A 168 17.46 -13.60 -9.90
CA PRO A 168 17.27 -14.38 -11.12
C PRO A 168 18.41 -15.39 -11.36
N ASP A 169 18.04 -16.64 -11.65
CA ASP A 169 19.00 -17.74 -11.88
C ASP A 169 19.83 -17.54 -13.16
N LEU A 170 19.30 -16.78 -14.14
CA LEU A 170 19.99 -16.47 -15.40
C LEU A 170 21.20 -15.53 -15.23
N LEU A 171 21.48 -15.06 -14.00
CA LEU A 171 22.73 -14.43 -13.62
C LEU A 171 23.80 -15.50 -13.29
N GLY A 172 23.89 -16.53 -14.13
CA GLY A 172 25.04 -17.44 -14.15
C GLY A 172 26.31 -16.59 -14.17
N SER A 173 27.27 -16.96 -13.32
CA SER A 173 28.41 -16.20 -12.78
C SER A 173 29.25 -15.32 -13.72
N SER A 174 29.01 -15.33 -15.02
CA SER A 174 29.69 -14.51 -16.03
C SER A 174 28.92 -13.27 -16.49
N MET A 175 27.57 -13.29 -16.54
CA MET A 175 26.79 -12.25 -17.24
C MET A 175 26.59 -10.93 -16.47
N ASN A 176 26.81 -10.91 -15.16
CA ASN A 176 26.63 -9.71 -14.32
C ASN A 176 27.79 -9.52 -13.33
N LYS A 177 28.98 -9.94 -13.73
CA LYS A 177 30.17 -9.89 -12.87
C LYS A 177 30.51 -8.42 -12.56
N GLY A 178 30.63 -8.10 -11.27
CA GLY A 178 30.93 -6.75 -10.80
C GLY A 178 29.72 -5.81 -10.67
N ASN A 179 28.52 -6.26 -11.04
CA ASN A 179 27.30 -5.47 -10.98
C ASN A 179 26.32 -6.01 -9.91
N ILE A 180 25.58 -5.12 -9.26
CA ILE A 180 24.57 -5.46 -8.23
C ILE A 180 23.12 -5.33 -8.74
N TYR A 181 22.92 -4.81 -9.95
CA TYR A 181 21.65 -4.73 -10.66
C TYR A 181 21.92 -4.92 -12.16
N ARG A 182 20.89 -5.19 -12.98
CA ARG A 182 21.06 -5.23 -14.43
C ARG A 182 21.15 -3.79 -14.97
N SER A 183 22.31 -3.43 -15.53
CA SER A 183 22.46 -2.22 -16.32
C SER A 183 22.05 -2.50 -17.78
N CYS A 184 21.53 -1.48 -18.46
CA CYS A 184 21.31 -1.56 -19.89
C CYS A 184 22.68 -1.51 -20.59
N GLY A 185 23.23 -2.67 -20.94
CA GLY A 185 24.40 -2.83 -21.79
C GLY A 185 24.02 -3.55 -23.09
N GLU A 186 24.71 -3.25 -24.19
CA GLU A 186 24.44 -3.77 -25.54
C GLU A 186 24.37 -5.31 -25.55
N GLY A 187 23.16 -5.86 -25.74
CA GLY A 187 22.95 -7.30 -25.90
C GLY A 187 21.62 -7.78 -25.31
N GLU A 188 20.61 -7.84 -26.18
CA GLU A 188 19.30 -8.49 -26.03
C GLU A 188 18.39 -8.03 -24.88
N ALA A 189 17.36 -7.28 -25.29
CA ALA A 189 16.18 -6.95 -24.51
C ALA A 189 15.33 -8.20 -24.21
N GLY A 190 15.76 -9.00 -23.24
CA GLY A 190 14.89 -9.95 -22.55
C GLY A 190 14.08 -9.22 -21.49
N LEU A 191 12.80 -8.94 -21.79
CA LEU A 191 11.84 -8.49 -20.77
C LEU A 191 11.75 -9.58 -19.69
N PHE A 192 12.37 -9.37 -18.53
CA PHE A 192 12.08 -10.20 -17.36
C PHE A 192 10.69 -9.81 -16.86
N GLN A 193 9.68 -10.52 -17.35
CA GLN A 193 8.39 -10.52 -16.66
C GLN A 193 8.60 -11.17 -15.30
N PRO A 194 8.08 -10.61 -14.20
CA PRO A 194 8.10 -11.29 -12.92
C PRO A 194 7.31 -12.59 -13.08
N THR A 195 8.00 -13.72 -13.13
CA THR A 195 7.48 -15.05 -13.52
C THR A 195 6.45 -15.64 -12.56
N ASN A 196 5.99 -14.88 -11.56
CA ASN A 196 5.02 -15.33 -10.58
C ASN A 196 4.02 -14.25 -10.13
N VAL A 197 3.85 -13.14 -10.87
CA VAL A 197 2.65 -12.31 -10.67
C VAL A 197 1.50 -13.03 -11.36
N ARG A 198 0.94 -14.04 -10.69
CA ARG A 198 -0.39 -14.51 -11.07
C ARG A 198 -1.32 -13.30 -10.93
N PRO A 199 -2.17 -13.00 -11.91
CA PRO A 199 -3.18 -11.97 -11.74
C PRO A 199 -3.93 -12.25 -10.44
N PHE A 200 -4.18 -11.21 -9.66
CA PHE A 200 -5.15 -11.28 -8.57
C PHE A 200 -6.45 -11.75 -9.24
N CYS A 201 -6.82 -13.01 -9.05
CA CYS A 201 -8.13 -13.48 -9.46
C CYS A 201 -9.15 -12.68 -8.63
N GLY A 202 -9.77 -11.69 -9.28
CA GLY A 202 -11.03 -11.11 -8.85
C GLY A 202 -12.19 -12.05 -9.08
#